data_AF-A0A848HRF7-F1
#
_entry.id   AF-A0A848HRF7-F1
#
_cell.length_a   1.000
_cell.length_b   1.000
_cell.length_c   1.000
_cell.angle_alpha   90.00
_cell.angle_beta   90.00
_cell.angle_gamma   90.00
#
_symmetry.space_group_name_H-M   'P 1'
#
loop_
_entity.id
_entity.type
_entity.pdbx_description
1 polymer ?
#
loop_
_entity_poly.entity_id
_entity_poly.type
_entity_poly.pdbx_seq_one_letter_code
_entity_poly.pdbx_strand_id
1 'polypeptide(L)'
;MFLDHPTITATNSMTEPDRIERLTRVYGYVMALADAGGNAEFVEKFTQLHDHKGTLIVFWNLAPSDAERDYFAQAWASKIGDGSTSVEHEI
;
A
#
# COMPACT_ATOMS: atom_id res chain seq x y z
N MET A 1 -16.47 -4.04 -14.09
CA MET A 1 -15.28 -4.72 -13.56
C MET A 1 -15.28 -4.44 -12.06
N PHE A 2 -15.39 -5.47 -11.21
CA PHE A 2 -15.10 -5.30 -9.79
C PHE A 2 -13.58 -5.24 -9.70
N LEU A 3 -13.05 -4.18 -9.09
CA LEU A 3 -11.64 -4.15 -8.73
C LEU A 3 -11.52 -5.10 -7.53
N ASP A 4 -10.75 -6.17 -7.66
CA ASP A 4 -10.36 -6.98 -6.52
C ASP A 4 -9.41 -6.14 -5.67
N HIS A 5 -10.02 -5.33 -4.80
CA HIS A 5 -9.30 -4.42 -3.92
C HIS A 5 -8.50 -5.22 -2.88
N PRO A 6 -7.32 -4.73 -2.49
CA PRO A 6 -6.50 -5.40 -1.49
C PRO A 6 -7.21 -5.46 -0.14
N THR A 7 -6.96 -6.51 0.62
CA THR A 7 -7.34 -6.54 2.04
C THR A 7 -6.47 -5.55 2.81
N ILE A 8 -7.05 -4.75 3.70
CA ILE A 8 -6.34 -3.78 4.54
C ILE A 8 -6.41 -4.23 6.00
N THR A 9 -5.26 -4.44 6.63
CA THR A 9 -5.17 -4.83 8.05
C THR A 9 -4.07 -4.05 8.76
N ALA A 10 -4.18 -3.93 10.08
CA ALA A 10 -3.13 -3.30 10.89
C ALA A 10 -3.04 -3.95 12.27
N THR A 11 -1.81 -4.04 12.78
CA THR A 11 -1.57 -4.39 14.18
C THR A 11 -2.25 -3.37 15.10
N ASN A 12 -2.89 -3.83 16.17
CA ASN A 12 -3.60 -3.00 17.14
C ASN A 12 -4.73 -2.12 16.56
N SER A 13 -5.29 -2.46 15.39
CA SER A 13 -6.34 -1.66 14.74
C SER A 13 -7.58 -1.39 15.60
N MET A 14 -7.89 -2.24 16.59
CA MET A 14 -8.99 -2.02 17.53
C MET A 14 -8.73 -0.86 18.51
N THR A 15 -7.47 -0.56 18.81
CA THR A 15 -7.06 0.50 19.75
C THR A 15 -6.39 1.68 19.02
N GLU A 16 -5.88 1.46 17.82
CA GLU A 16 -5.20 2.44 16.95
C GLU A 16 -5.86 2.42 15.54
N PRO A 17 -7.13 2.85 15.43
CA PRO A 17 -7.90 2.75 14.17
C PRO A 17 -7.36 3.64 13.05
N ASP A 18 -6.62 4.69 13.39
CA ASP A 18 -5.97 5.61 12.45
C ASP A 18 -4.95 4.90 11.54
N ARG A 19 -4.42 3.74 11.96
CA ARG A 19 -3.56 2.89 11.12
C ARG A 19 -4.29 2.37 9.88
N ILE A 20 -5.55 1.96 10.03
CA ILE A 20 -6.38 1.51 8.90
C ILE A 20 -6.71 2.69 7.98
N GLU A 21 -7.05 3.85 8.56
CA GLU A 21 -7.32 5.06 7.79
C GLU A 21 -6.09 5.51 6.98
N ARG A 22 -4.89 5.39 7.56
CA ARG A 22 -3.63 5.64 6.86
C ARG A 22 -3.43 4.69 5.69
N LEU A 23 -3.60 3.39 5.89
CA LEU A 23 -3.46 2.40 4.81
C LEU A 23 -4.47 2.66 3.67
N THR A 24 -5.69 3.07 4.00
CA THR A 24 -6.71 3.43 3.01
C THR A 24 -6.27 4.65 2.17
N ARG A 25 -5.68 5.65 2.81
CA ARG A 25 -5.12 6.84 2.14
C ARG A 25 -3.91 6.49 1.27
N VAL A 26 -3.00 5.66 1.79
CA VAL A 26 -1.83 5.15 1.05
C VAL A 26 -2.28 4.36 -0.17
N TYR A 27 -3.26 3.47 -0.03
CA TYR A 27 -3.85 2.74 -1.15
C TYR A 27 -4.34 3.69 -2.25
N GLY A 28 -5.15 4.69 -1.89
CA GLY A 28 -5.64 5.69 -2.86
C GLY A 28 -4.50 6.46 -3.56
N TYR A 29 -3.46 6.84 -2.83
CA TYR A 29 -2.29 7.52 -3.39
C TYR A 29 -1.56 6.65 -4.41
N VAL A 30 -1.24 5.41 -4.03
CA VAL A 30 -0.51 4.48 -4.89
C VAL A 30 -1.31 4.17 -6.15
N MET A 31 -2.63 4.00 -6.02
CA MET A 31 -3.51 3.83 -7.18
C MET A 31 -3.47 5.03 -8.12
N ALA A 32 -3.43 6.26 -7.60
CA ALA A 32 -3.30 7.46 -8.42
C ALA A 32 -1.93 7.56 -9.12
N LEU A 33 -0.84 7.13 -8.46
CA LEU A 33 0.48 7.06 -9.10
C LEU A 33 0.53 6.04 -10.23
N ALA A 34 -0.03 4.85 -10.00
CA ALA A 34 -0.09 3.81 -11.01
C ALA A 34 -0.92 4.25 -12.22
N ASP A 35 -2.08 4.88 -11.98
CA ASP A 35 -2.94 5.44 -13.04
C ASP A 35 -2.19 6.52 -13.85
N ALA A 36 -1.56 7.49 -13.17
CA ALA A 36 -0.77 8.53 -13.83
C ALA A 36 0.43 7.97 -14.62
N GLY A 37 0.99 6.84 -14.18
CA GLY A 37 2.07 6.12 -14.85
C GLY A 37 1.61 5.19 -15.98
N GLY A 38 0.30 5.04 -16.21
CA GLY A 38 -0.27 4.14 -17.21
C GLY A 38 -0.18 2.65 -16.84
N ASN A 39 0.02 2.31 -15.57
CA ASN A 39 0.11 0.93 -15.08
C ASN A 39 -1.29 0.41 -14.70
N ALA A 40 -2.11 0.11 -15.72
CA ALA A 40 -3.52 -0.26 -15.54
C ALA A 40 -3.72 -1.59 -14.78
N GLU A 41 -2.78 -2.52 -14.88
CA GLU A 41 -2.87 -3.85 -14.26
C GLU A 41 -2.39 -3.85 -12.79
N PHE A 42 -1.86 -2.72 -12.30
CA PHE A 42 -1.22 -2.63 -11.00
C PHE A 42 -2.08 -3.12 -9.82
N VAL A 43 -3.38 -2.81 -9.83
CA VAL A 43 -4.31 -3.16 -8.74
C VAL A 43 -4.41 -4.67 -8.53
N GLU A 44 -4.20 -5.46 -9.58
CA GLU A 44 -4.35 -6.91 -9.56
C GLU A 44 -3.08 -7.62 -9.05
N LYS A 45 -1.98 -6.88 -8.87
CA LYS A 45 -0.65 -7.45 -8.54
C LYS A 45 -0.39 -7.63 -7.05
N PHE A 46 -1.24 -7.09 -6.19
CA PHE A 46 -1.07 -7.20 -4.74
C PHE A 46 -2.40 -7.47 -4.05
N THR A 47 -2.33 -8.24 -2.98
CA THR A 47 -3.50 -8.84 -2.33
C THR A 47 -3.79 -8.22 -0.98
N GLN A 48 -2.77 -7.65 -0.33
CA GLN A 48 -2.91 -7.09 1.01
C GLN A 48 -1.93 -5.95 1.29
N LEU A 49 -2.43 -4.97 2.04
CA LEU A 49 -1.63 -3.96 2.72
C LEU A 49 -1.74 -4.17 4.23
N HIS A 50 -0.61 -4.30 4.89
CA HIS A 50 -0.55 -4.46 6.34
C HIS A 50 0.34 -3.40 6.99
N ASP A 51 -0.15 -2.75 8.03
CA ASP A 51 0.70 -1.97 8.94
C ASP A 51 1.13 -2.84 10.12
N HIS A 52 2.40 -3.23 10.10
CA HIS A 52 3.04 -3.94 11.19
C HIS A 52 3.84 -2.97 12.06
N LYS A 53 3.16 -2.33 13.01
CA LYS A 53 3.78 -1.46 14.03
C LYS A 53 4.62 -0.31 13.44
N GLY A 54 4.19 0.27 12.32
CA GLY A 54 4.88 1.37 11.64
C GLY A 54 5.64 0.97 10.37
N THR A 55 5.80 -0.32 10.10
CA THR A 55 6.27 -0.82 8.81
C THR A 55 5.08 -1.14 7.92
N LEU A 56 5.07 -0.61 6.70
CA LEU A 56 4.14 -1.04 5.66
C LEU A 56 4.65 -2.35 5.06
N ILE A 57 3.84 -3.40 5.11
CA ILE A 57 4.09 -4.65 4.40
C ILE A 57 3.08 -4.75 3.25
N VAL A 58 3.59 -4.91 2.04
CA VAL A 58 2.80 -5.11 0.83
C VAL A 58 2.95 -6.57 0.39
N PHE A 59 1.83 -7.30 0.34
CA PHE A 59 1.80 -8.69 -0.10
C PHE A 59 1.41 -8.76 -1.57
N TRP A 60 2.28 -9.36 -2.38
CA TRP A 60 2.16 -9.43 -3.83
C TRP A 60 1.70 -10.83 -4.26
N ASN A 61 0.84 -10.93 -5.28
CA ASN A 61 0.63 -12.20 -5.98
C ASN A 61 1.59 -12.36 -7.17
N LEU A 62 2.14 -11.25 -7.64
CA LEU A 62 3.09 -11.15 -8.74
C LEU A 62 4.20 -10.20 -8.35
N ALA A 63 5.44 -10.64 -8.54
CA ALA A 63 6.63 -9.86 -8.18
C ALA A 63 6.54 -8.41 -8.71
N PRO A 64 6.75 -7.41 -7.84
CA PRO A 64 6.72 -6.01 -8.26
C PRO A 64 8.00 -5.63 -9.02
N SER A 65 7.85 -4.71 -9.95
CA SER A 65 8.95 -3.94 -10.53
C SER A 65 9.44 -2.85 -9.56
N ASP A 66 10.60 -2.27 -9.83
CA ASP A 66 11.14 -1.20 -8.98
C ASP A 66 10.22 0.03 -8.95
N ALA A 67 9.60 0.39 -10.08
CA ALA A 67 8.64 1.50 -10.14
C ALA A 67 7.41 1.27 -9.24
N GLU A 68 6.93 0.03 -9.17
CA GLU A 68 5.78 -0.34 -8.34
C GLU A 68 6.12 -0.35 -6.85
N ARG A 69 7.35 -0.73 -6.50
CA ARG A 69 7.88 -0.60 -5.14
C ARG A 69 8.01 0.88 -4.75
N ASP A 70 8.48 1.70 -5.67
CA ASP A 70 8.65 3.14 -5.47
C ASP A 70 7.32 3.86 -5.20
N TYR A 71 6.21 3.41 -5.79
CA TYR A 71 4.89 3.99 -5.47
C TYR A 71 4.57 3.87 -3.98
N PHE A 72 4.79 2.70 -3.38
CA PHE A 72 4.55 2.48 -1.95
C PHE A 72 5.55 3.22 -1.09
N ALA A 73 6.84 3.22 -1.46
CA ALA A 73 7.86 3.99 -0.75
C ALA A 73 7.53 5.49 -0.71
N GLN A 74 7.10 6.05 -1.86
CA GLN A 74 6.70 7.45 -1.95
C GLN A 74 5.43 7.73 -1.12
N ALA A 75 4.41 6.89 -1.23
CA ALA A 75 3.16 7.08 -0.49
C ALA A 75 3.37 7.00 1.03
N TRP A 76 4.17 6.04 1.51
CA TRP A 76 4.46 5.87 2.93
C TRP A 76 5.26 7.03 3.53
N ALA A 77 6.30 7.48 2.82
CA ALA A 77 7.14 8.61 3.21
C ALA A 77 6.44 9.98 3.09
N SER A 78 5.27 10.04 2.48
CA SER A 78 4.48 11.27 2.37
C SER A 78 3.68 11.57 3.65
N LYS A 79 3.02 12.73 3.69
CA LYS A 79 2.05 13.07 4.75
C LYS A 79 0.76 12.24 4.72
N ILE A 80 0.53 11.47 3.65
CA ILE A 80 -0.63 10.58 3.50
C ILE A 80 -0.40 9.26 4.27
N GLY A 81 0.83 8.74 4.26
CA GLY A 81 1.29 7.73 5.20
C GLY A 81 1.44 8.33 6.59
N ASP A 82 2.68 8.55 7.01
CA ASP A 82 3.02 9.26 8.25
C ASP A 82 4.42 9.90 8.19
N GLY A 83 5.10 9.81 7.04
CA GLY A 83 6.50 10.20 6.89
C GLY A 83 7.52 9.09 7.22
N SER A 84 7.07 7.90 7.61
CA SER A 84 7.95 6.75 7.80
C SER A 84 8.48 6.22 6.46
N THR A 85 9.63 5.55 6.51
CA THR A 85 10.30 5.04 5.30
C THR A 85 10.39 3.51 5.25
N SER A 86 9.84 2.82 6.26
CA SER A 86 9.92 1.36 6.36
C SER A 86 8.82 0.70 5.54
N VAL A 87 9.20 0.16 4.39
CA VAL A 87 8.32 -0.60 3.49
C VAL A 87 8.97 -1.95 3.18
N GLU A 88 8.21 -3.02 3.39
CA GLU A 88 8.58 -4.40 3.10
C GLU A 88 7.67 -4.95 2.00
N HIS A 89 8.24 -5.79 1.13
CA HIS A 89 7.53 -6.41 0.01
C HIS A 89 7.65 -7.93 0.15
N GLU A 90 6.52 -8.59 0.33
CA GLU A 90 6.41 -10.03 0.51
C GLU A 90 5.71 -10.66 -0.70
N ILE A 91 6.18 -11.83 -1.16
CA ILE A 91 5.62 -12.57 -2.31
C ILE A 91 5.03 -13.90 -1.88
#